data_AF-A0A836SEB0-F1
#
_entry.id   AF-A0A836SEB0-F1
#
_cell.length_a   1.000
_cell.length_b   1.000
_cell.length_c   1.000
_cell.angle_alpha   90.00
_cell.angle_beta   90.00
_cell.angle_gamma   90.00
#
_symmetry.space_group_name_H-M   'P 1'
#
loop_
_entity.id
_entity.type
_entity.pdbx_description
1 polymer ?
#
loop_
_entity_poly.entity_id
_entity_poly.type
_entity_poly.pdbx_seq_one_letter_code
_entity_poly.pdbx_strand_id
1 'polypeptide(L)'
;GVDLRERGTFGVQGDLSIRGANFSQVLILINGIKVYDPQTAHHNLDIPVSLSDVERIEILNGHGSSIYGENAFGGVINIVTNKSVTKKFSGA
;
A
#
# COMPACT_ATOMS: atom_id res chain seq x y z
N GLY A 1 -10.34 -3.97 13.01
CA GLY A 1 -9.04 -3.43 13.45
C GLY A 1 -8.35 -2.81 12.27
N VAL A 2 -8.08 -3.63 11.26
CA VAL A 2 -8.00 -3.22 9.86
C VAL A 2 -9.33 -3.64 9.19
N ASP A 3 -9.83 -2.87 8.24
CA ASP A 3 -11.05 -3.15 7.47
C ASP A 3 -10.84 -2.72 6.01
N LEU A 4 -11.35 -3.52 5.07
CA LEU A 4 -11.27 -3.30 3.63
C LEU A 4 -12.69 -3.13 3.08
N ARG A 5 -12.93 -2.01 2.39
CA ARG A 5 -14.22 -1.70 1.77
C ARG A 5 -14.04 -1.58 0.27
N GLU A 6 -14.55 -2.56 -0.47
CA GLU A 6 -14.56 -2.55 -1.93
C GLU A 6 -15.85 -1.90 -2.46
N ARG A 7 -15.71 -1.08 -3.50
CA ARG A 7 -16.77 -0.37 -4.22
C ARG A 7 -16.62 -0.61 -5.73
N GLY A 8 -17.75 -0.75 -6.41
CA GLY A 8 -17.81 -0.99 -7.85
C GLY A 8 -17.67 -2.47 -8.24
N THR A 9 -17.96 -2.78 -9.49
CA THR A 9 -17.77 -4.13 -10.07
C THR A 9 -16.29 -4.52 -10.01
N PHE A 10 -15.99 -5.75 -9.61
CA PHE A 10 -14.61 -6.27 -9.47
C PHE A 10 -13.70 -5.51 -8.50
N GLY A 11 -14.26 -4.74 -7.55
CA GLY A 11 -13.45 -4.04 -6.56
C GLY A 11 -12.58 -2.93 -7.17
N VAL A 12 -13.03 -2.33 -8.28
CA VAL A 12 -12.34 -1.21 -8.98
C VAL A 12 -11.93 -0.08 -8.04
N GLN A 13 -12.61 0.09 -6.91
CA GLN A 13 -12.19 1.01 -5.87
C GLN A 13 -12.25 0.34 -4.50
N GLY A 14 -11.10 0.16 -3.84
CA GLY A 14 -11.03 -0.36 -2.48
C GLY A 14 -10.46 0.68 -1.53
N ASP A 15 -11.07 0.83 -0.35
CA ASP A 15 -10.57 1.68 0.73
C ASP A 15 -10.11 0.81 1.91
N LEU A 16 -8.87 1.00 2.35
CA LEU A 16 -8.35 0.42 3.58
C LEU A 16 -8.54 1.38 4.74
N SER A 17 -8.93 0.84 5.89
CA SER A 17 -9.07 1.60 7.14
C SER A 17 -8.42 0.87 8.29
N ILE A 18 -7.79 1.62 9.20
CA ILE A 18 -7.17 1.09 10.42
C ILE A 18 -7.75 1.84 11.61
N ARG A 19 -8.43 1.13 12.51
CA ARG A 19 -9.02 1.65 13.75
C ARG A 19 -9.93 2.88 13.56
N GLY A 20 -10.70 2.90 12.46
CA GLY A 20 -11.61 4.00 12.14
C GLY A 20 -10.96 5.17 11.41
N ALA A 21 -9.65 5.13 11.16
CA ALA A 21 -8.98 6.04 10.23
C ALA A 21 -9.45 5.74 8.80
N ASN A 22 -9.70 6.79 8.02
CA ASN A 22 -10.16 6.65 6.63
C ASN A 22 -8.98 6.33 5.68
N PHE A 23 -9.28 6.14 4.40
CA PHE A 23 -8.27 5.78 3.40
C PHE A 23 -7.13 6.79 3.33
N SER A 24 -7.40 8.10 3.43
CA SER A 24 -6.36 9.14 3.35
C SER A 24 -5.46 9.22 4.59
N GLN A 25 -5.81 8.49 5.64
CA GLN A 25 -5.06 8.41 6.89
C GLN A 25 -4.30 7.09 7.04
N VAL A 26 -4.34 6.20 6.04
CA VAL A 26 -3.59 4.94 6.01
C VAL A 26 -2.62 4.96 4.83
N LEU A 27 -1.33 5.00 5.11
CA LEU A 27 -0.32 5.07 4.06
C LEU A 27 0.05 3.68 3.55
N ILE A 28 0.04 3.51 2.23
CA ILE A 28 0.53 2.31 1.56
C ILE A 28 1.95 2.54 1.03
N LEU A 29 2.83 1.58 1.30
CA LEU A 29 4.20 1.53 0.81
C LEU A 29 4.45 0.23 0.03
N ILE A 30 5.29 0.29 -1.01
CA ILE A 30 5.94 -0.88 -1.61
C ILE A 30 7.44 -0.76 -1.33
N ASN A 31 8.02 -1.72 -0.61
CA ASN A 31 9.43 -1.72 -0.23
C ASN A 31 9.87 -0.37 0.40
N GLY A 32 9.00 0.24 1.20
CA GLY A 32 9.24 1.55 1.83
C GLY A 32 8.98 2.78 0.95
N ILE A 33 8.63 2.60 -0.33
CA ILE A 33 8.30 3.70 -1.25
C ILE A 33 6.79 3.97 -1.23
N LYS A 34 6.40 5.23 -1.08
CA LYS A 34 4.98 5.64 -1.03
C LYS A 34 4.28 5.34 -2.35
N VAL A 35 3.09 4.74 -2.25
CA VAL A 35 2.20 4.48 -3.38
C VAL A 35 0.89 5.23 -3.17
N TYR A 36 0.61 6.15 -4.08
CA TYR A 36 -0.65 6.89 -4.10
C TYR A 36 -0.96 7.26 -5.56
N ASP A 37 -2.24 7.38 -5.88
CA ASP A 37 -2.68 7.90 -7.17
C ASP A 37 -2.60 9.45 -7.14
N PRO A 38 -1.73 10.08 -7.95
CA PRO A 38 -1.59 11.53 -7.97
C PRO A 38 -2.80 12.27 -8.55
N GLN A 39 -3.69 11.60 -9.28
CA GLN A 39 -4.88 12.22 -9.88
C GLN A 39 -6.04 12.34 -8.90
N THR A 40 -6.23 11.34 -8.05
CA THR A 40 -7.37 11.26 -7.13
C THR A 40 -7.00 11.47 -5.67
N ALA A 41 -5.70 11.41 -5.34
CA ALA A 41 -5.18 11.30 -3.97
C ALA A 41 -5.81 10.13 -3.17
N HIS A 42 -6.52 9.22 -3.84
CA HIS A 42 -7.02 7.98 -3.24
C HIS A 42 -5.91 6.94 -3.27
N HIS A 43 -5.89 6.10 -2.24
CA HIS A 43 -5.16 4.85 -2.27
C HIS A 43 -6.00 3.86 -3.08
N ASN A 44 -5.99 3.98 -4.41
CA ASN A 44 -6.48 2.89 -5.23
C ASN A 44 -5.61 1.67 -4.90
N LEU A 45 -6.25 0.56 -4.54
CA LEU A 45 -5.58 -0.74 -4.38
C LEU A 45 -5.09 -1.31 -5.71
N ASP A 46 -4.96 -0.47 -6.74
CA ASP A 46 -4.20 -0.73 -7.96
C ASP A 46 -2.70 -0.67 -7.64
N ILE A 47 -2.28 -1.63 -6.81
CA ILE A 47 -0.91 -1.78 -6.39
C ILE A 47 -0.21 -2.51 -7.54
N PRO A 48 0.84 -1.93 -8.16
CA PRO A 48 1.54 -2.52 -9.31
C PRO A 48 2.46 -3.68 -8.89
N VAL A 49 1.92 -4.60 -8.09
CA VAL A 49 2.61 -5.75 -7.51
C VAL A 49 1.72 -6.98 -7.70
N SER A 50 2.24 -7.98 -8.39
CA SER A 50 1.58 -9.28 -8.45
C SER A 50 1.62 -9.93 -7.07
N LEU A 51 0.54 -10.63 -6.69
CA LEU A 51 0.50 -11.40 -5.44
C LEU A 51 1.63 -12.44 -5.35
N SER A 52 2.10 -12.97 -6.49
CA SER A 52 3.25 -13.88 -6.55
C SER A 52 4.57 -13.25 -6.10
N ASP A 53 4.66 -11.94 -6.18
CA ASP A 53 5.88 -11.18 -5.89
C ASP A 53 5.88 -10.66 -4.45
N VAL A 54 4.76 -10.77 -3.73
CA VAL A 54 4.65 -10.36 -2.33
C VAL A 54 5.36 -11.38 -1.44
N GLU A 55 6.40 -10.91 -0.73
CA GLU A 55 7.10 -11.69 0.29
C GLU A 55 6.32 -11.67 1.60
N ARG A 56 5.92 -10.48 2.04
CA ARG A 56 5.15 -10.25 3.27
C ARG A 56 4.48 -8.88 3.26
N ILE A 57 3.49 -8.73 4.14
CA ILE A 57 2.80 -7.46 4.41
C ILE A 57 3.07 -7.07 5.85
N GLU A 58 3.63 -5.88 6.06
CA GLU A 58 3.91 -5.31 7.37
C GLU A 58 2.86 -4.24 7.70
N ILE A 59 2.25 -4.34 8.88
CA ILE A 59 1.21 -3.38 9.33
C ILE A 59 1.68 -2.71 10.61
N LEU A 60 1.95 -1.41 10.51
CA LEU A 60 2.27 -0.55 11.64
C LEU A 60 1.00 0.19 12.06
N ASN A 61 0.45 -0.18 13.21
CA ASN A 61 -0.77 0.42 13.75
C ASN A 61 -0.43 1.69 14.54
N GLY A 62 -0.97 2.85 14.14
CA GLY A 62 -0.71 4.14 14.80
C GLY A 62 0.74 4.63 14.63
N HIS A 63 0.97 5.92 14.88
CA HIS A 63 2.30 6.56 14.98
C HIS A 63 3.24 6.44 13.76
N GLY A 64 2.70 6.28 12.54
CA GLY A 64 3.48 6.38 11.31
C GLY A 64 3.77 7.83 10.88
N SER A 65 3.00 8.81 11.38
CA SER A 65 3.06 10.20 10.89
C SER A 65 4.39 10.92 11.12
N SER A 66 5.14 10.55 12.17
CA SER A 66 6.45 11.16 12.44
C SER A 66 7.51 10.78 11.42
N ILE A 67 7.42 9.58 10.84
CA ILE A 67 8.39 9.03 9.89
C ILE A 67 7.89 9.23 8.45
N TYR A 68 6.60 9.02 8.22
CA TYR A 68 6.04 8.94 6.89
C TYR A 68 5.12 10.11 6.50
N GLY A 69 4.79 11.01 7.44
CA GLY A 69 3.99 12.21 7.19
C GLY A 69 2.48 12.05 7.43
N GLU A 70 1.71 13.07 7.04
CA GLU A 70 0.28 13.23 7.36
C GLU A 70 -0.61 12.03 7.01
N ASN A 71 -0.29 11.29 5.93
CA ASN A 71 -1.07 10.14 5.46
C ASN A 71 -0.93 8.87 6.31
N ALA A 72 -0.12 8.88 7.36
CA ALA A 72 0.18 7.71 8.20
C ALA A 72 -0.41 7.79 9.62
N PHE A 73 -1.45 8.59 9.80
CA PHE A 73 -2.09 8.82 11.11
C PHE A 73 -2.74 7.56 11.68
N GLY A 74 -3.53 6.85 10.85
CA GLY A 74 -4.16 5.59 11.19
C GLY A 74 -3.18 4.41 11.21
N GLY A 75 -2.16 4.47 10.35
CA GLY A 75 -1.10 3.49 10.28
C GLY A 75 -0.42 3.45 8.93
N VAL A 76 0.48 2.48 8.78
CA VAL A 76 1.23 2.22 7.55
C VAL A 76 1.09 0.75 7.19
N ILE A 77 0.82 0.49 5.92
CA ILE A 77 0.84 -0.85 5.32
C ILE A 77 2.01 -0.87 4.34
N ASN A 78 3.03 -1.68 4.63
CA ASN A 78 4.20 -1.85 3.77
C ASN A 78 4.18 -3.23 3.12
N ILE A 79 4.11 -3.25 1.79
CA ILE A 79 4.16 -4.45 0.97
C ILE A 79 5.62 -4.69 0.60
N VAL A 80 6.18 -5.77 1.11
CA VAL A 80 7.56 -6.16 0.81
C VAL A 80 7.52 -7.17 -0.32
N THR A 81 8.24 -6.88 -1.41
CA THR A 81 8.31 -7.77 -2.57
C THR A 81 9.62 -8.54 -2.63
N ASN A 82 9.54 -9.74 -3.18
CA ASN A 82 10.69 -10.59 -3.44
C ASN A 82 11.63 -9.90 -4.45
N LYS A 83 12.93 -9.83 -4.16
CA LYS A 83 13.95 -9.21 -5.03
C LYS A 83 14.23 -9.97 -6.35
N SER A 84 13.42 -10.96 -6.71
CA SER A 84 13.69 -11.87 -7.83
C SER A 84 13.57 -11.25 -9.22
N VAL A 85 13.11 -10.00 -9.34
CA VAL A 85 13.12 -9.25 -10.62
C VAL A 85 14.42 -8.48 -10.80
N THR A 86 15.56 -9.14 -10.61
CA THR A 86 16.77 -8.76 -11.35
C THR A 86 17.03 -9.86 -12.35
N LYS A 87 16.19 -9.93 -13.40
CA LYS A 87 16.55 -10.69 -14.59
C LYS A 87 17.77 -9.95 -15.16
N LYS A 88 18.97 -10.47 -14.87
CA LYS A 88 20.21 -9.95 -15.43
C LYS A 88 19.99 -9.88 -16.94
N PHE A 89 19.94 -8.67 -17.49
CA PHE A 89 20.08 -8.49 -18.92
C PHE A 89 21.55 -8.78 -19.24
N SER A 90 21.89 -10.07 -19.32
CA SER A 90 23.11 -10.51 -19.99
C SER A 90 22.82 -10.40 -21.49
N GLY A 91 22.91 -9.17 -22.00
CA GLY A 91 23.00 -8.95 -23.44
C GLY A 91 24.33 -9.51 -23.93
N ALA A 92 24.22 -10.37 -24.94
CA ALA A 92 25.32 -10.81 -25.80
C ALA A 92 25.70 -9.71 -26.79
#